data_AF-A0A971LM39-F1
#
_entry.id   AF-A0A971LM39-F1
#
_cell.length_a   1.000
_cell.length_b   1.000
_cell.length_c   1.000
_cell.angle_alpha   90.00
_cell.angle_beta   90.00
_cell.angle_gamma   90.00
#
_symmetry.space_group_name_H-M   'P 1'
#
loop_
_entity.id
_entity.type
_entity.pdbx_description
1 polymer ?
#
loop_
_entity_poly.entity_id
_entity_poly.type
_entity_poly.pdbx_seq_one_letter_code
_entity_poly.pdbx_strand_id
1 'polypeptide(L)'
;MFNNYHKLSFLFCLSKTQDPSLSEDISQEIIRLLLSSKNDIDNVYAWIRQVTHNLLCKHYEYMAKERDLYNMLCMEASSLQNMMRSENTVDIEGLNPQAKKEILTSKEYHDYTAMLAFNGIRDYAASMNVSDKVAQKRKDKVIRNLRSKILLAIGWEASRKILNYNQYIAIQKFIRSLLKAGHSTGDTQPQSKISPKLAQAMNGIERIDDWGITMVDNGRFRIHIFHLSQDKQPIIATFFILLNEKNHVSVENCKKNEIIGAHTIPANVQIPKEMGRSLWTYEKIISLLK
;
A
#
# COMPACT_ATOMS: atom_id res chain seq x y z
N MET A 1 -49.33 20.17 -19.86
CA MET A 1 -48.39 21.30 -19.69
C MET A 1 -46.99 20.82 -19.33
N PHE A 2 -46.79 20.16 -18.18
CA PHE A 2 -45.48 19.64 -17.75
C PHE A 2 -44.83 18.65 -18.71
N ASN A 3 -45.60 17.81 -19.39
CA ASN A 3 -45.07 16.88 -20.42
C ASN A 3 -44.40 17.65 -21.59
N ASN A 4 -44.92 18.83 -21.96
CA ASN A 4 -44.31 19.66 -23.00
C ASN A 4 -43.00 20.28 -22.51
N TYR A 5 -42.95 20.76 -21.27
CA TYR A 5 -41.73 21.29 -20.64
C TYR A 5 -40.66 20.22 -20.47
N HIS A 6 -41.07 19.01 -20.10
CA HIS A 6 -40.21 17.85 -20.00
C HIS A 6 -39.58 17.54 -21.36
N LYS A 7 -40.41 17.41 -22.41
CA LYS A 7 -39.94 17.14 -23.77
C LYS A 7 -39.01 18.22 -24.31
N LEU A 8 -39.29 19.49 -24.00
CA LEU A 8 -38.45 20.62 -24.40
C LEU A 8 -37.08 20.60 -23.72
N SER A 9 -37.06 20.35 -22.41
CA SER A 9 -35.82 20.14 -21.66
C SER A 9 -35.05 18.96 -22.23
N PHE A 10 -35.72 17.83 -22.47
CA PHE A 10 -35.11 16.60 -22.94
C PHE A 10 -34.44 16.80 -24.29
N LEU A 11 -35.13 17.39 -25.26
CA LEU A 11 -34.57 17.68 -26.58
C LEU A 11 -33.40 18.66 -26.51
N PHE A 12 -33.49 19.66 -25.63
CA PHE A 12 -32.40 20.59 -25.41
C PHE A 12 -31.17 19.90 -24.79
N CYS A 13 -31.35 19.10 -23.74
CA CYS A 13 -30.29 18.27 -23.15
C CYS A 13 -29.67 17.33 -24.18
N LEU A 14 -30.50 16.56 -24.89
CA LEU A 14 -30.04 15.56 -25.85
C LEU A 14 -29.21 16.19 -26.97
N SER A 15 -29.58 17.41 -27.41
CA SER A 15 -28.80 18.16 -28.39
C SER A 15 -27.40 18.56 -27.91
N LYS A 16 -27.18 18.58 -26.59
CA LYS A 16 -25.91 18.96 -25.95
C LYS A 16 -25.10 17.75 -25.49
N THR A 17 -25.76 16.73 -24.94
CA THR A 17 -25.10 15.58 -24.31
C THR A 17 -24.97 14.39 -25.26
N GLN A 18 -25.89 14.26 -26.23
CA GLN A 18 -26.10 13.05 -27.03
C GLN A 18 -26.35 11.79 -26.16
N ASP A 19 -26.72 11.97 -24.89
CA ASP A 19 -26.97 10.92 -23.92
C ASP A 19 -28.46 10.93 -23.53
N PRO A 20 -29.25 9.95 -23.98
CA PRO A 20 -30.66 9.86 -23.65
C PRO A 20 -30.94 9.66 -22.16
N SER A 21 -30.10 8.93 -21.44
CA SER A 21 -30.31 8.64 -20.00
C SER A 21 -30.10 9.90 -19.17
N LEU A 22 -28.97 10.58 -19.39
CA LEU A 22 -28.67 11.84 -18.71
C LEU A 22 -29.70 12.93 -19.04
N SER A 23 -30.17 12.95 -20.30
CA SER A 23 -31.18 13.90 -20.74
C SER A 23 -32.53 13.68 -20.05
N GLU A 24 -32.90 12.43 -19.81
CA GLU A 24 -34.10 12.07 -19.05
C GLU A 24 -33.96 12.51 -17.59
N ASP A 25 -32.87 12.15 -16.92
CA ASP A 25 -32.62 12.50 -15.51
C ASP A 25 -32.67 14.00 -15.27
N ILE A 26 -31.99 14.78 -16.12
CA ILE A 26 -31.99 16.25 -16.01
C ILE A 26 -33.39 16.82 -16.28
N SER A 27 -34.13 16.25 -17.23
CA SER A 27 -35.46 16.73 -17.57
C SER A 27 -36.48 16.44 -16.46
N GLN A 28 -36.39 15.29 -15.80
CA GLN A 28 -37.18 14.97 -14.61
C GLN A 28 -36.84 15.92 -13.45
N GLU A 29 -35.54 16.18 -13.23
CA GLU A 29 -35.10 17.11 -12.19
C GLU A 29 -35.58 18.54 -12.43
N ILE A 30 -35.65 18.99 -13.69
CA ILE A 30 -36.20 20.31 -14.05
C ILE A 30 -37.69 20.40 -13.72
N ILE A 31 -38.47 19.36 -14.03
CA ILE A 31 -39.89 19.33 -13.67
C ILE A 31 -40.05 19.36 -12.15
N ARG A 32 -39.22 18.60 -11.42
CA ARG A 32 -39.20 18.61 -9.95
C ARG A 32 -38.89 20.00 -9.40
N LEU A 33 -37.87 20.68 -9.93
CA LEU A 33 -37.49 22.03 -9.53
C LEU A 33 -38.55 23.07 -9.86
N LEU A 34 -39.21 22.94 -11.02
CA LEU A 34 -40.30 23.82 -11.44
C LEU A 34 -41.49 23.70 -10.48
N LEU A 35 -41.88 22.47 -10.13
CA LEU A 35 -42.97 22.20 -9.17
C LEU A 35 -42.63 22.63 -7.74
N SER A 36 -41.33 22.66 -7.40
CA SER A 36 -40.85 23.04 -6.07
C SER A 36 -40.52 24.53 -5.94
N SER A 37 -40.68 25.32 -7.01
CA SER A 37 -40.37 26.75 -7.00
C SER A 37 -41.35 27.51 -6.10
N LYS A 38 -40.82 28.31 -5.18
CA LYS A 38 -41.61 29.23 -4.34
C LYS A 38 -41.75 30.62 -4.95
N ASN A 39 -41.05 30.88 -6.06
CA ASN A 39 -41.04 32.15 -6.76
C ASN A 39 -41.91 32.06 -8.01
N ASP A 40 -42.59 33.16 -8.34
CA ASP A 40 -43.28 33.30 -9.61
C ASP A 40 -42.27 33.26 -10.76
N ILE A 41 -42.58 32.48 -11.80
CA ILE A 41 -41.73 32.29 -12.97
C ILE A 41 -42.45 32.93 -14.17
N ASP A 42 -42.06 34.15 -14.50
CA ASP A 42 -42.67 34.92 -15.58
C ASP A 42 -42.45 34.29 -16.97
N ASN A 43 -41.26 33.72 -17.21
CA ASN A 43 -40.93 33.05 -18.46
C ASN A 43 -40.38 31.64 -18.22
N VAL A 44 -41.30 30.68 -18.18
CA VAL A 44 -41.01 29.26 -17.93
C VAL A 44 -40.03 28.66 -18.96
N TYR A 45 -40.08 29.09 -20.23
CA TYR A 45 -39.20 28.56 -21.28
C TYR A 45 -37.74 29.01 -21.09
N ALA A 46 -37.55 30.30 -20.81
CA ALA A 46 -36.21 30.85 -20.50
C ALA A 46 -35.66 30.24 -19.22
N TRP A 47 -36.52 30.10 -18.20
CA TRP A 47 -36.16 29.47 -16.92
C TRP A 47 -35.73 28.02 -17.11
N ILE A 48 -36.49 27.21 -17.84
CA ILE A 48 -36.14 25.81 -18.14
C ILE A 48 -34.77 25.77 -18.81
N ARG A 49 -34.54 26.54 -19.88
CA ARG A 49 -33.24 26.55 -20.56
C ARG A 49 -32.08 26.90 -19.64
N GLN A 50 -32.24 27.91 -18.79
CA GLN A 50 -31.20 28.32 -17.84
C GLN A 50 -30.91 27.22 -16.82
N VAL A 51 -31.95 26.64 -16.23
CA VAL A 51 -31.79 25.58 -15.22
C VAL A 51 -31.22 24.32 -15.85
N THR A 52 -31.66 23.93 -17.05
CA THR A 52 -31.05 22.83 -17.81
C THR A 52 -29.57 23.07 -18.03
N HIS A 53 -29.20 24.26 -18.49
CA HIS A 53 -27.80 24.61 -18.72
C HIS A 53 -26.98 24.52 -17.42
N ASN A 54 -27.50 25.05 -16.31
CA ASN A 54 -26.83 24.99 -15.01
C ASN A 54 -26.65 23.55 -14.51
N LEU A 55 -27.67 22.70 -14.66
CA LEU A 55 -27.60 21.28 -14.29
C LEU A 55 -26.57 20.52 -15.13
N LEU A 56 -26.52 20.80 -16.44
CA LEU A 56 -25.49 20.25 -17.32
C LEU A 56 -24.09 20.70 -16.92
N CYS A 57 -23.89 22.00 -16.65
CA CYS A 57 -22.61 22.52 -16.18
C CYS A 57 -22.17 21.82 -14.88
N LYS A 58 -23.09 21.69 -13.91
CA LYS A 58 -22.82 21.00 -12.65
C LYS A 58 -22.47 19.52 -12.86
N HIS A 59 -23.20 18.83 -13.74
CA HIS A 59 -22.91 17.43 -14.07
C HIS A 59 -21.51 17.27 -14.67
N TYR A 60 -21.16 18.07 -15.68
CA TYR A 60 -19.84 17.97 -16.30
C TYR A 60 -18.70 18.44 -15.40
N GLU A 61 -18.93 19.41 -14.52
CA GLU A 61 -17.97 19.79 -13.48
C GLU A 61 -17.72 18.63 -12.51
N TYR A 62 -18.78 17.92 -12.10
CA TYR A 62 -18.67 16.73 -11.27
C TYR A 62 -17.91 15.60 -11.98
N MET A 63 -18.27 15.30 -13.24
CA MET A 63 -17.58 14.29 -14.06
C MET A 63 -16.10 14.62 -14.28
N ALA A 64 -15.76 15.91 -14.47
CA ALA A 64 -14.37 16.35 -14.57
C ALA A 64 -13.61 16.05 -13.27
N LYS A 65 -14.20 16.36 -12.11
CA LYS A 65 -13.62 16.05 -10.79
C LYS A 65 -13.45 14.54 -10.58
N GLU A 66 -14.42 13.73 -10.97
CA GLU A 66 -14.30 12.26 -10.90
C GLU A 66 -13.20 11.73 -11.83
N ARG A 67 -13.08 12.28 -13.04
CA ARG A 67 -11.99 11.94 -13.97
C ARG A 67 -10.62 12.32 -13.41
N ASP A 68 -10.50 13.49 -12.79
CA ASP A 68 -9.27 13.93 -12.14
C ASP A 68 -8.91 13.00 -10.97
N LEU A 69 -9.89 12.64 -10.14
CA LEU A 69 -9.72 11.65 -9.08
C LEU A 69 -9.27 10.28 -9.62
N TYR A 70 -9.94 9.79 -10.66
CA TYR A 70 -9.59 8.53 -11.32
C TYR A 70 -8.14 8.56 -11.83
N ASN A 71 -7.73 9.63 -12.52
CA ASN A 71 -6.37 9.77 -13.02
C ASN A 71 -5.35 9.79 -11.88
N MET A 72 -5.62 10.50 -10.78
CA MET A 72 -4.77 10.50 -9.59
C MET A 72 -4.61 9.09 -9.01
N LEU A 73 -5.71 8.34 -8.86
CA LEU A 73 -5.68 6.96 -8.37
C LEU A 73 -4.89 6.02 -9.31
N CYS A 74 -5.03 6.18 -10.62
CA CYS A 74 -4.24 5.42 -11.60
C CYS A 74 -2.74 5.72 -11.50
N MET A 75 -2.36 6.98 -11.31
CA MET A 75 -0.97 7.39 -11.10
C MET A 75 -0.41 6.80 -9.81
N GLU A 76 -1.14 6.90 -8.71
CA GLU A 76 -0.74 6.34 -7.41
C GLU A 76 -0.55 4.81 -7.50
N ALA A 77 -1.49 4.10 -8.11
CA ALA A 77 -1.38 2.67 -8.34
C ALA A 77 -0.15 2.29 -9.19
N SER A 78 0.16 3.09 -10.20
CA SER A 78 1.33 2.88 -11.07
C SER A 78 2.64 3.11 -10.31
N SER A 79 2.75 4.18 -9.52
CA SER A 79 3.93 4.44 -8.69
C SER A 79 4.12 3.36 -7.62
N LEU A 80 3.04 2.87 -7.00
CA LEU A 80 3.06 1.72 -6.09
C LEU A 80 3.61 0.46 -6.75
N GLN A 81 3.12 0.11 -7.95
CA GLN A 81 3.61 -1.04 -8.69
C GLN A 81 5.09 -0.90 -9.06
N ASN A 82 5.52 0.29 -9.48
CA ASN A 82 6.92 0.57 -9.79
C ASN A 82 7.83 0.43 -8.56
N MET A 83 7.41 0.91 -7.38
CA MET A 83 8.15 0.70 -6.13
C MET A 83 8.22 -0.78 -5.71
N MET A 84 7.20 -1.56 -6.08
CA MET A 84 7.18 -2.99 -5.82
C MET A 84 8.08 -3.79 -6.78
N ARG A 85 8.22 -3.35 -8.04
CA ARG A 85 9.02 -4.02 -9.08
C ARG A 85 10.47 -3.55 -9.18
N SER A 86 10.72 -2.24 -9.11
CA SER A 86 12.04 -1.65 -9.27
C SER A 86 12.86 -1.75 -7.99
N GLU A 87 14.09 -2.24 -8.10
CA GLU A 87 15.05 -2.24 -6.99
C GLU A 87 15.80 -0.92 -6.89
N ASN A 88 16.01 -0.21 -8.01
CA ASN A 88 17.04 0.83 -8.14
C ASN A 88 16.53 2.26 -8.36
N THR A 89 15.26 2.43 -8.73
CA THR A 89 14.65 3.74 -8.96
C THR A 89 13.51 3.99 -7.98
N VAL A 90 13.35 5.26 -7.61
CA VAL A 90 12.28 5.73 -6.74
C VAL A 90 11.57 6.85 -7.49
N ASP A 91 10.27 6.69 -7.69
CA ASP A 91 9.40 7.69 -8.29
C ASP A 91 8.44 8.22 -7.22
N ILE A 92 8.34 9.54 -7.13
CA ILE A 92 7.47 10.25 -6.17
C ILE A 92 6.39 11.07 -6.86
N GLU A 93 6.33 11.07 -8.19
CA GLU A 93 5.40 11.93 -8.94
C GLU A 93 3.93 11.50 -8.78
N GLY A 94 3.67 10.19 -8.68
CA GLY A 94 2.33 9.66 -8.43
C GLY A 94 1.90 9.65 -6.96
N LEU A 95 2.68 10.24 -6.05
CA LEU A 95 2.26 10.35 -4.64
C LEU A 95 1.24 11.47 -4.47
N ASN A 96 0.28 11.27 -3.56
CA ASN A 96 -0.65 12.33 -3.18
C ASN A 96 0.11 13.57 -2.64
N PRO A 97 -0.48 14.79 -2.72
CA PRO A 97 0.23 16.02 -2.39
C PRO A 97 0.80 16.08 -0.97
N GLN A 98 0.11 15.49 0.00
CA GLN A 98 0.53 15.47 1.40
C GLN A 98 1.77 14.58 1.59
N ALA A 99 1.70 13.34 1.10
CA ALA A 99 2.83 12.41 1.14
C ALA A 99 4.02 12.96 0.35
N LYS A 100 3.78 13.51 -0.86
CA LYS A 100 4.84 14.13 -1.67
C LYS A 100 5.56 15.24 -0.91
N LYS A 101 4.82 16.13 -0.25
CA LYS A 101 5.39 17.20 0.58
C LYS A 101 6.24 16.65 1.72
N GLU A 102 5.74 15.65 2.46
CA GLU A 102 6.51 15.02 3.54
C GLU A 102 7.84 14.44 3.01
N ILE A 103 7.80 13.71 1.90
CA ILE A 103 8.97 13.10 1.29
C ILE A 103 9.98 14.14 0.81
N LEU A 104 9.53 15.20 0.14
CA LEU A 104 10.42 16.27 -0.34
C LEU A 104 11.19 16.97 0.79
N THR A 105 10.63 17.04 1.99
CA THR A 105 11.28 17.62 3.18
C THR A 105 12.11 16.62 3.99
N SER A 106 12.10 15.35 3.61
CA SER A 106 12.76 14.29 4.38
C SER A 106 14.27 14.24 4.11
N LYS A 107 15.03 13.88 5.14
CA LYS A 107 16.46 13.63 5.00
C LYS A 107 16.74 12.51 3.98
N GLU A 108 15.91 11.47 3.97
CA GLU A 108 16.05 10.33 3.05
C GLU A 108 15.98 10.77 1.58
N TYR A 109 15.11 11.73 1.25
CA TYR A 109 15.01 12.28 -0.09
C TYR A 109 16.22 13.15 -0.44
N HIS A 110 16.68 13.98 0.49
CA HIS A 110 17.91 14.76 0.31
C HIS A 110 19.16 13.86 0.12
N ASP A 111 19.28 12.80 0.90
CA ASP A 111 20.37 11.82 0.75
C ASP A 111 20.30 11.13 -0.63
N TYR A 112 19.08 10.84 -1.12
CA TYR A 112 18.85 10.25 -2.43
C TYR A 112 19.20 11.20 -3.59
N THR A 113 18.75 12.46 -3.54
CA THR A 113 19.06 13.45 -4.58
C THR A 113 20.54 13.79 -4.62
N ALA A 114 21.19 13.91 -3.45
CA ALA A 114 22.63 14.09 -3.36
C ALA A 114 23.39 12.90 -3.98
N MET A 115 22.90 11.67 -3.78
CA MET A 115 23.48 10.48 -4.41
C MET A 115 23.26 10.45 -5.93
N LEU A 116 22.11 10.94 -6.43
CA LEU A 116 21.84 11.04 -7.86
C LEU A 116 22.67 12.11 -8.59
N ALA A 117 23.29 13.05 -7.86
CA ALA A 117 24.15 14.07 -8.45
C ALA A 117 25.44 13.50 -9.09
N PHE A 118 25.77 12.23 -8.83
CA PHE A 118 26.92 11.54 -9.40
C PHE A 118 26.52 10.72 -10.63
N ASN A 119 27.33 10.75 -11.71
CA ASN A 119 27.03 10.07 -12.97
C ASN A 119 27.03 8.54 -12.87
N GLY A 120 27.61 7.99 -11.79
CA GLY A 120 27.69 6.56 -11.59
C GLY A 120 28.31 6.19 -10.26
N ILE A 121 28.38 4.88 -10.01
CA ILE A 121 28.86 4.36 -8.73
C ILE A 121 30.34 4.66 -8.47
N ARG A 122 31.16 4.73 -9.52
CA ARG A 122 32.59 5.05 -9.44
C ARG A 122 32.82 6.48 -9.00
N ASP A 123 32.12 7.44 -9.61
CA ASP A 123 32.21 8.86 -9.24
C ASP A 123 31.73 9.06 -7.80
N TYR A 124 30.65 8.39 -7.42
CA TYR A 124 30.15 8.41 -6.04
C TYR A 124 31.18 7.82 -5.06
N ALA A 125 31.82 6.70 -5.41
CA ALA A 125 32.87 6.08 -4.61
C ALA A 125 34.10 6.99 -4.44
N ALA A 126 34.56 7.61 -5.53
CA ALA A 126 35.67 8.55 -5.54
C ALA A 126 35.39 9.78 -4.65
N SER A 127 34.19 10.37 -4.75
CA SER A 127 33.80 11.54 -3.95
C SER A 127 33.84 11.29 -2.43
N MET A 128 33.62 10.04 -2.02
CA MET A 128 33.61 9.63 -0.62
C MET A 128 34.93 8.95 -0.18
N ASN A 129 35.89 8.82 -1.08
CA ASN A 129 37.15 8.08 -0.87
C ASN A 129 36.92 6.65 -0.34
N VAL A 130 36.04 5.88 -0.99
CA VAL A 130 35.73 4.49 -0.63
C VAL A 130 35.79 3.58 -1.86
N SER A 131 35.76 2.26 -1.66
CA SER A 131 35.64 1.30 -2.76
C SER A 131 34.22 1.28 -3.35
N ASP A 132 34.12 0.90 -4.62
CA ASP A 132 32.84 0.73 -5.34
C ASP A 132 31.84 -0.14 -4.56
N LYS A 133 32.30 -1.20 -3.90
CA LYS A 133 31.46 -2.08 -3.09
C LYS A 133 30.86 -1.36 -1.88
N VAL A 134 31.64 -0.50 -1.22
CA VAL A 134 31.17 0.31 -0.09
C VAL A 134 30.20 1.39 -0.57
N ALA A 135 30.50 2.04 -1.70
CA ALA A 135 29.62 3.01 -2.33
C ALA A 135 28.27 2.37 -2.72
N GLN A 136 28.30 1.16 -3.30
CA GLN A 136 27.07 0.44 -3.69
C GLN A 136 26.22 0.12 -2.47
N LYS A 137 26.83 -0.37 -1.38
CA LYS A 137 26.11 -0.61 -0.12
C LYS A 137 25.50 0.67 0.47
N ARG A 138 26.18 1.83 0.33
CA ARG A 138 25.65 3.13 0.76
C ARG A 138 24.46 3.55 -0.11
N LYS A 139 24.56 3.39 -1.43
CA LYS A 139 23.46 3.60 -2.37
C LYS A 139 22.25 2.73 -2.03
N ASP A 140 22.44 1.43 -1.83
CA ASP A 140 21.35 0.51 -1.47
C ASP A 140 20.67 0.91 -0.15
N LYS A 141 21.45 1.40 0.82
CA LYS A 141 20.95 1.93 2.09
C LYS A 141 20.07 3.17 1.88
N VAL A 142 20.53 4.13 1.07
CA VAL A 142 19.79 5.37 0.77
C VAL A 142 18.47 5.03 0.08
N ILE A 143 18.50 4.21 -0.98
CA ILE A 143 17.31 3.78 -1.72
C ILE A 143 16.33 3.06 -0.80
N ARG A 144 16.82 2.15 0.06
CA ARG A 144 15.95 1.42 0.98
C ARG A 144 15.30 2.34 2.01
N ASN A 145 16.05 3.28 2.57
CA ASN A 145 15.53 4.22 3.55
C ASN A 145 14.42 5.10 2.93
N LEU A 146 14.66 5.65 1.75
CA LEU A 146 13.66 6.46 1.05
C LEU A 146 12.42 5.62 0.70
N ARG A 147 12.60 4.39 0.20
CA ARG A 147 11.47 3.50 -0.11
C ARG A 147 10.63 3.17 1.12
N SER A 148 11.29 2.87 2.25
CA SER A 148 10.60 2.65 3.53
C SER A 148 9.79 3.88 3.93
N LYS A 149 10.36 5.08 3.83
CA LYS A 149 9.70 6.34 4.16
C LYS A 149 8.47 6.59 3.26
N ILE A 150 8.60 6.39 1.95
CA ILE A 150 7.49 6.55 1.00
C ILE A 150 6.36 5.55 1.29
N LEU A 151 6.70 4.28 1.46
CA LEU A 151 5.72 3.23 1.76
C LEU A 151 4.93 3.56 3.04
N LEU A 152 5.59 4.05 4.08
CA LEU A 152 4.90 4.46 5.29
C LEU A 152 4.05 5.72 5.10
N ALA A 153 4.53 6.70 4.33
CA ALA A 153 3.79 7.94 4.04
C ALA A 153 2.48 7.71 3.26
N ILE A 154 2.42 6.65 2.46
CA ILE A 154 1.19 6.22 1.75
C ILE A 154 0.38 5.18 2.51
N GLY A 155 0.75 4.85 3.76
CA GLY A 155 0.01 3.92 4.60
C GLY A 155 0.29 2.43 4.37
N TRP A 156 1.36 2.08 3.64
CA TRP A 156 1.76 0.69 3.42
C TRP A 156 2.51 0.13 4.63
N GLU A 157 1.87 -0.79 5.36
CA GLU A 157 2.38 -1.30 6.64
C GLU A 157 2.86 -2.76 6.59
N ALA A 158 2.65 -3.48 5.47
CA ALA A 158 2.93 -4.91 5.38
C ALA A 158 3.86 -5.24 4.22
N SER A 159 5.17 -5.28 4.49
CA SER A 159 6.23 -5.76 3.59
C SER A 159 7.58 -5.62 4.29
N ARG A 160 8.59 -6.41 3.89
CA ARG A 160 9.98 -6.15 4.34
C ARG A 160 10.48 -4.77 3.90
N LYS A 161 9.92 -4.23 2.81
CA LYS A 161 10.30 -2.93 2.23
C LYS A 161 9.90 -1.73 3.12
N ILE A 162 8.98 -1.92 4.08
CA ILE A 162 8.63 -0.87 5.05
C ILE A 162 9.77 -0.59 6.05
N LEU A 163 10.73 -1.51 6.17
CA LEU A 163 11.86 -1.37 7.08
C LEU A 163 12.97 -0.57 6.44
N ASN A 164 13.41 0.47 7.13
CA ASN A 164 14.66 1.16 6.78
C ASN A 164 15.84 0.19 6.89
N TYR A 165 17.00 0.59 6.38
CA TYR A 165 18.18 -0.27 6.33
C TYR A 165 18.59 -0.83 7.69
N ASN A 166 18.62 0.01 8.72
CA ASN A 166 19.08 -0.41 10.05
C ASN A 166 18.07 -1.37 10.71
N GLN A 167 16.77 -1.06 10.60
CA GLN A 167 15.70 -1.93 11.06
C GLN A 167 15.77 -3.29 10.35
N TYR A 168 15.91 -3.30 9.03
CA TYR A 168 16.01 -4.54 8.25
C TYR A 168 17.18 -5.41 8.71
N ILE A 169 18.37 -4.83 8.89
CA ILE A 169 19.53 -5.57 9.39
C ILE A 169 19.31 -6.09 10.81
N ALA A 170 18.68 -5.31 11.69
CA ALA A 170 18.35 -5.74 13.05
C ALA A 170 17.38 -6.93 13.04
N ILE A 171 16.31 -6.87 12.23
CA ILE A 171 15.36 -7.98 12.04
C ILE A 171 16.06 -9.22 11.50
N GLN A 172 16.92 -9.09 10.49
CA GLN A 172 17.67 -10.23 9.96
C GLN A 172 18.57 -10.87 11.02
N LYS A 173 19.25 -10.07 11.85
CA LYS A 173 20.06 -10.58 12.97
C LYS A 173 19.19 -11.30 14.00
N PHE A 174 18.03 -10.72 14.35
CA PHE A 174 17.07 -11.34 15.25
C PHE A 174 16.57 -12.69 14.72
N ILE A 175 16.15 -12.75 13.45
CA ILE A 175 15.70 -13.99 12.80
C ILE A 175 16.79 -15.07 12.85
N ARG A 176 18.05 -14.71 12.56
CA ARG A 176 19.19 -15.65 12.68
C ARG A 176 19.41 -16.10 14.14
N SER A 177 19.19 -15.22 15.11
CA SER A 177 19.31 -15.57 16.52
C SER A 177 18.22 -16.53 17.00
N LEU A 178 16.98 -16.41 16.46
CA LEU A 178 15.90 -17.35 16.74
C LEU A 178 16.25 -18.78 16.31
N LEU A 179 16.84 -18.94 15.13
CA LEU A 179 17.28 -20.26 14.64
C LEU A 179 18.34 -20.87 15.57
N LYS A 180 19.34 -20.08 15.99
CA LYS A 180 20.37 -20.57 16.94
C LYS A 180 19.78 -20.98 18.28
N ALA A 181 18.82 -20.20 18.78
CA ALA A 181 18.10 -20.49 20.02
C ALA A 181 17.27 -21.79 19.92
N GLY A 182 16.62 -22.06 18.78
CA GLY A 182 15.83 -23.28 18.56
C GLY A 182 16.67 -24.55 18.46
N HIS A 183 17.92 -24.46 17.96
CA HIS A 183 18.84 -25.59 17.79
C HIS A 183 19.68 -25.93 19.03
N SER A 184 19.59 -25.10 20.07
CA SER A 184 20.36 -25.29 21.31
C SER A 184 19.63 -26.27 22.23
N THR A 185 19.70 -27.56 21.90
CA THR A 185 19.17 -28.68 22.70
C THR A 185 20.22 -29.33 23.61
N GLY A 186 21.43 -28.77 23.70
CA GLY A 186 22.52 -29.28 24.54
C GLY A 186 22.87 -28.36 25.72
N ASP A 187 23.08 -28.96 26.88
CA ASP A 187 23.39 -28.40 28.22
C ASP A 187 24.67 -27.52 28.35
N THR A 188 25.17 -26.90 27.27
CA THR A 188 26.50 -26.22 27.27
C THR A 188 26.51 -24.77 26.81
N GLN A 189 25.36 -24.09 26.82
CA GLN A 189 25.33 -22.63 26.98
C GLN A 189 24.39 -22.27 28.12
N PRO A 190 24.66 -21.19 28.88
CA PRO A 190 23.77 -20.81 29.95
C PRO A 190 22.37 -20.68 29.36
N GLN A 191 21.43 -21.48 29.86
CA GLN A 191 19.99 -21.41 29.62
C GLN A 191 19.40 -20.06 30.11
N SER A 192 20.20 -18.99 30.13
CA SER A 192 19.79 -17.66 30.50
C SER A 192 19.11 -17.00 29.31
N LYS A 193 17.78 -16.99 29.37
CA LYS A 193 16.85 -16.03 28.73
C LYS A 193 16.20 -16.42 27.40
N ILE A 194 16.11 -17.70 27.03
CA ILE A 194 15.08 -18.11 26.07
C ILE A 194 13.83 -18.43 26.88
N SER A 195 12.78 -17.61 26.73
CA SER A 195 11.51 -17.90 27.40
C SER A 195 10.95 -19.24 26.90
N PRO A 196 10.32 -20.07 27.76
CA PRO A 196 9.71 -21.34 27.35
C PRO A 196 8.73 -21.18 26.16
N LYS A 197 8.02 -20.05 26.12
CA LYS A 197 7.14 -19.68 25.00
C LYS A 197 7.88 -19.55 23.67
N LEU A 198 9.10 -18.99 23.69
CA LEU A 198 9.92 -18.83 22.48
C LEU A 198 10.46 -20.17 21.98
N ALA A 199 10.89 -21.05 22.90
CA ALA A 199 11.27 -22.42 22.55
C ALA A 199 10.08 -23.19 21.94
N GLN A 200 8.89 -23.08 22.52
CA GLN A 200 7.67 -23.69 21.99
C GLN A 200 7.30 -23.14 20.61
N ALA A 201 7.42 -21.82 20.39
CA ALA A 201 7.13 -21.19 19.10
C ALA A 201 8.09 -21.65 18.00
N MET A 202 9.36 -21.91 18.34
CA MET A 202 10.40 -22.35 17.41
C MET A 202 10.50 -23.88 17.25
N ASN A 203 9.75 -24.65 18.02
CA ASN A 203 9.81 -26.11 17.99
C ASN A 203 9.50 -26.65 16.57
N GLY A 204 10.41 -27.47 16.04
CA GLY A 204 10.32 -28.07 14.70
C GLY A 204 10.68 -27.13 13.55
N ILE A 205 11.15 -25.91 13.82
CA ILE A 205 11.62 -24.96 12.80
C ILE A 205 13.14 -25.11 12.63
N GLU A 206 13.56 -25.91 11.65
CA GLU A 206 14.98 -26.18 11.41
C GLU A 206 15.66 -25.09 10.58
N ARG A 207 14.91 -24.50 9.65
CA ARG A 207 15.33 -23.38 8.81
C ARG A 207 14.18 -22.42 8.60
N ILE A 208 14.49 -21.24 8.04
CA ILE A 208 13.48 -20.24 7.70
C ILE A 208 13.48 -20.10 6.19
N ASP A 209 12.44 -20.66 5.57
CA ASP A 209 12.24 -20.65 4.12
C ASP A 209 11.69 -19.29 3.66
N ASP A 210 10.80 -18.68 4.46
CA ASP A 210 10.30 -17.33 4.20
C ASP A 210 9.93 -16.58 5.49
N TRP A 211 9.78 -15.26 5.39
CA TRP A 211 9.30 -14.44 6.51
C TRP A 211 8.55 -13.17 6.08
N GLY A 212 7.43 -12.89 6.73
CA GLY A 212 6.65 -11.67 6.55
C GLY A 212 6.83 -10.71 7.73
N ILE A 213 6.57 -9.43 7.51
CA ILE A 213 6.49 -8.44 8.58
C ILE A 213 5.39 -7.42 8.30
N THR A 214 4.70 -7.03 9.37
CA THR A 214 3.66 -6.01 9.37
C THR A 214 3.88 -5.08 10.55
N MET A 215 3.82 -3.78 10.32
CA MET A 215 3.77 -2.78 11.39
C MET A 215 2.38 -2.80 12.02
N VAL A 216 2.32 -2.91 13.35
CA VAL A 216 1.05 -2.93 14.10
C VAL A 216 0.81 -1.59 14.78
N ASP A 217 1.90 -0.94 15.21
CA ASP A 217 1.93 0.36 15.86
C ASP A 217 3.37 0.91 15.69
N ASN A 218 3.60 2.18 16.04
CA ASN A 218 4.91 2.82 15.87
C ASN A 218 6.02 2.03 16.60
N GLY A 219 6.95 1.45 15.84
CA GLY A 219 8.03 0.61 16.36
C GLY A 219 7.62 -0.81 16.78
N ARG A 220 6.33 -1.16 16.75
CA ARG A 220 5.82 -2.53 17.01
C ARG A 220 5.54 -3.26 15.72
N PHE A 221 6.06 -4.47 15.62
CA PHE A 221 5.94 -5.29 14.43
C PHE A 221 5.44 -6.69 14.76
N ARG A 222 4.64 -7.22 13.84
CA ARG A 222 4.29 -8.63 13.77
C ARG A 222 5.15 -9.28 12.70
N ILE A 223 5.95 -10.27 13.08
CA ILE A 223 6.74 -11.09 12.18
C ILE A 223 6.08 -12.45 12.04
N HIS A 224 5.99 -12.94 10.80
CA HIS A 224 5.65 -14.31 10.48
C HIS A 224 6.90 -15.00 9.95
N ILE A 225 7.21 -16.16 10.49
CA ILE A 225 8.30 -17.02 10.03
C ILE A 225 7.66 -18.28 9.46
N PHE A 226 8.15 -18.70 8.29
CA PHE A 226 7.67 -19.87 7.58
C PHE A 226 8.81 -20.86 7.39
N HIS A 227 8.51 -22.13 7.68
CA HIS A 227 9.35 -23.27 7.39
C HIS A 227 8.52 -24.35 6.71
N LEU A 228 9.05 -24.96 5.66
CA LEU A 228 8.48 -26.16 5.07
C LEU A 228 9.32 -27.37 5.52
N SER A 229 8.72 -28.23 6.34
CA SER A 229 9.39 -29.43 6.85
C SER A 229 9.70 -30.42 5.72
N GLN A 230 10.52 -31.43 6.03
CA GLN A 230 10.86 -32.50 5.08
C GLN A 230 9.61 -33.26 4.59
N ASP A 231 8.62 -33.45 5.47
CA ASP A 231 7.33 -34.07 5.16
C ASP A 231 6.37 -33.14 4.40
N LYS A 232 6.88 -32.01 3.89
CA LYS A 232 6.11 -30.94 3.23
C LYS A 232 5.00 -30.34 4.11
N GLN A 233 5.13 -30.48 5.44
CA GLN A 233 4.22 -29.83 6.36
C GLN A 233 4.69 -28.41 6.63
N PRO A 234 3.89 -27.38 6.31
CA PRO A 234 4.25 -26.01 6.66
C PRO A 234 4.28 -25.86 8.19
N ILE A 235 5.16 -25.01 8.67
CA ILE A 235 5.24 -24.59 10.07
C ILE A 235 5.34 -23.08 10.07
N ILE A 236 4.41 -22.42 10.77
CA ILE A 236 4.35 -20.97 10.83
C ILE A 236 4.44 -20.53 12.29
N ALA A 237 5.38 -19.65 12.61
CA ALA A 237 5.46 -19.00 13.91
C ALA A 237 5.25 -17.49 13.76
N THR A 238 4.55 -16.90 14.73
CA THR A 238 4.29 -15.46 14.81
C THR A 238 4.98 -14.87 16.01
N PHE A 239 5.65 -13.73 15.81
CA PHE A 239 6.33 -12.96 16.84
C PHE A 239 5.80 -11.53 16.84
N PHE A 240 5.42 -11.05 18.01
CA PHE A 240 5.17 -9.63 18.27
C PHE A 240 6.43 -9.05 18.89
N ILE A 241 7.01 -8.07 18.23
CA ILE A 241 8.28 -7.49 18.61
C ILE A 241 8.19 -5.98 18.69
N LEU A 242 9.04 -5.41 19.53
CA LEU A 242 9.27 -3.97 19.63
C LEU A 242 10.68 -3.66 19.16
N LEU A 243 10.82 -2.66 18.28
CA LEU A 243 12.09 -2.06 17.91
C LEU A 243 12.20 -0.71 18.58
N ASN A 244 13.22 -0.54 19.41
CA ASN A 244 13.53 0.77 19.97
C ASN A 244 14.29 1.66 18.95
N GLU A 245 14.57 2.90 19.34
CA GLU A 245 15.31 3.88 18.51
C GLU A 245 16.71 3.40 18.08
N LYS A 246 17.33 2.53 18.88
CA LYS A 246 18.63 1.91 18.57
C LYS A 246 18.51 0.64 17.73
N ASN A 247 17.30 0.31 17.26
CA ASN A 247 16.96 -0.93 16.54
C ASN A 247 17.25 -2.21 17.33
N HIS A 248 17.23 -2.14 18.67
CA HIS A 248 17.22 -3.33 19.50
C HIS A 248 15.84 -4.00 19.40
N VAL A 249 15.84 -5.31 19.15
CA VAL A 249 14.62 -6.11 19.03
C VAL A 249 14.29 -6.76 20.36
N SER A 250 13.09 -6.51 20.88
CA SER A 250 12.54 -7.16 22.06
C SER A 250 11.30 -7.97 21.66
N VAL A 251 11.15 -9.19 22.16
CA VAL A 251 9.95 -10.02 21.89
C VAL A 251 8.92 -9.76 22.98
N GLU A 252 7.77 -9.21 22.60
CA GLU A 252 6.63 -9.01 23.51
C GLU A 252 5.82 -10.30 23.64
N ASN A 253 5.58 -10.99 22.52
CA ASN A 253 4.81 -12.24 22.49
C ASN A 253 5.23 -13.12 21.31
N CYS A 254 5.02 -14.43 21.40
CA CYS A 254 5.22 -15.36 20.29
C CYS A 254 4.27 -16.56 20.38
N LYS A 255 3.94 -17.14 19.24
CA LYS A 255 3.14 -18.36 19.14
C LYS A 255 3.51 -19.17 17.91
N LYS A 256 3.40 -20.49 18.03
CA LYS A 256 3.29 -21.40 16.88
C LYS A 256 1.84 -21.33 16.39
N ASN A 257 1.64 -21.17 15.10
CA ASN A 257 0.29 -21.11 14.53
C ASN A 257 -0.20 -22.51 14.18
N GLU A 258 -1.47 -22.77 14.46
CA GLU A 258 -2.17 -23.92 13.95
C GLU A 258 -2.51 -23.70 12.47
N ILE A 259 -2.28 -24.73 11.66
CA ILE A 259 -2.49 -24.66 10.23
C ILE A 259 -3.83 -25.31 9.92
N ILE A 260 -4.77 -24.48 9.47
CA ILE A 260 -6.13 -24.90 9.15
C ILE A 260 -6.16 -25.64 7.80
N GLY A 261 -5.24 -25.33 6.89
CA GLY A 261 -5.09 -26.01 5.61
C GLY A 261 -3.94 -25.44 4.78
N ALA A 262 -3.47 -26.22 3.82
CA ALA A 262 -2.49 -25.81 2.82
C ALA A 262 -3.07 -26.03 1.43
N HIS A 263 -3.05 -24.98 0.60
CA HIS A 263 -3.58 -25.00 -0.75
C HIS A 263 -2.53 -24.48 -1.72
N THR A 264 -2.40 -25.12 -2.87
CA THR A 264 -1.57 -24.61 -3.96
C THR A 264 -2.35 -23.49 -4.66
N ILE A 265 -1.77 -22.29 -4.73
CA ILE A 265 -2.38 -21.18 -5.48
C ILE A 265 -2.17 -21.44 -6.97
N PRO A 266 -3.25 -21.54 -7.79
CA PRO A 266 -3.12 -21.66 -9.23
C PRO A 266 -2.36 -20.47 -9.84
N ALA A 267 -1.60 -20.70 -10.90
CA ALA A 267 -0.74 -19.67 -11.49
C ALA A 267 -1.49 -18.41 -11.98
N ASN A 268 -2.79 -18.55 -12.28
CA ASN A 268 -3.68 -17.47 -12.71
C ASN A 268 -4.34 -16.71 -11.55
N VAL A 269 -4.18 -17.14 -10.30
CA VAL A 269 -4.80 -16.47 -9.13
C VAL A 269 -3.78 -15.54 -8.48
N GLN A 270 -4.01 -14.23 -8.62
CA GLN A 270 -3.31 -13.22 -7.84
C GLN A 270 -4.22 -12.72 -6.73
N ILE A 271 -3.81 -12.91 -5.47
CA ILE A 271 -4.52 -12.34 -4.32
C ILE A 271 -4.24 -10.84 -4.30
N PRO A 272 -5.24 -9.99 -4.55
CA PRO A 272 -5.04 -8.55 -4.56
C PRO A 272 -4.71 -8.07 -3.15
N LYS A 273 -3.77 -7.13 -3.07
CA LYS A 273 -3.30 -6.56 -1.81
C LYS A 273 -3.49 -5.05 -1.82
N GLU A 274 -3.97 -4.52 -0.70
CA GLU A 274 -4.04 -3.09 -0.41
C GLU A 274 -3.18 -2.80 0.81
N MET A 275 -2.27 -1.83 0.71
CA MET A 275 -1.34 -1.47 1.79
C MET A 275 -0.55 -2.66 2.36
N GLY A 276 -0.34 -3.68 1.52
CA GLY A 276 0.34 -4.93 1.85
C GLY A 276 -0.51 -6.00 2.54
N ARG A 277 -1.79 -5.74 2.78
CA ARG A 277 -2.75 -6.70 3.35
C ARG A 277 -3.64 -7.28 2.26
N SER A 278 -4.12 -8.51 2.43
CA SER A 278 -5.08 -9.11 1.49
C SER A 278 -6.37 -8.33 1.48
N LEU A 279 -6.86 -7.96 0.30
CA LEU A 279 -8.21 -7.40 0.11
C LEU A 279 -9.30 -8.46 0.24
N TRP A 280 -8.95 -9.72 -0.04
CA TRP A 280 -9.89 -10.82 0.06
C TRP A 280 -9.88 -11.41 1.47
N THR A 281 -11.07 -11.73 1.96
CA THR A 281 -11.25 -12.52 3.18
C THR A 281 -10.74 -13.94 2.96
N TYR A 282 -10.51 -14.65 4.07
CA TYR A 282 -10.08 -16.04 4.03
C TYR A 282 -11.07 -16.91 3.24
N GLU A 283 -12.37 -16.72 3.47
CA GLU A 283 -13.45 -17.47 2.80
C GLU A 283 -13.41 -17.27 1.29
N LYS A 284 -13.20 -16.02 0.85
CA LYS A 284 -13.08 -15.68 -0.57
C LYS A 284 -11.84 -16.33 -1.19
N ILE A 285 -10.70 -16.30 -0.51
CA ILE A 285 -9.48 -16.97 -1.00
C ILE A 285 -9.73 -18.47 -1.14
N ILE A 286 -10.27 -19.12 -0.11
CA ILE A 286 -10.53 -20.57 -0.13
C ILE A 286 -11.55 -20.96 -1.20
N SER A 287 -12.58 -20.13 -1.47
CA SER A 287 -13.55 -20.40 -2.54
C SER A 287 -12.94 -20.46 -3.94
N LEU A 288 -11.77 -19.84 -4.14
CA LEU A 288 -11.03 -19.82 -5.41
C LEU A 288 -9.95 -20.91 -5.49
N LEU A 289 -9.68 -21.60 -4.39
CA LEU A 289 -8.64 -22.63 -4.27
C LEU A 289 -9.21 -24.05 -4.11
N LYS A 290 -10.54 -24.17 -4.05
CA LYS A 290 -11.29 -25.43 -4.18
C LYS A 290 -11.61 -25.67 -5.64
#